data_AF-A0AAV1AXR4-F1
#
_entry.id   AF-A0AAV1AXR4-F1
#
_cell.length_a   1.000
_cell.length_b   1.000
_cell.length_c   1.000
_cell.angle_alpha   90.00
_cell.angle_beta   90.00
_cell.angle_gamma   90.00
#
_symmetry.space_group_name_H-M   'P 1'
#
loop_
_entity.id
_entity.type
_entity.pdbx_description
1 polymer ?
#
loop_
_entity_poly.entity_id
_entity_poly.type
_entity_poly.pdbx_seq_one_letter_code
_entity_poly.pdbx_strand_id
1 'polypeptide(L)'
;MTKKRLSGFWFSMTIMIRISLSVIPIVGLGGLRKTTLAKFVFNDKKINEYFSSKMWVSLSGNFDMKEVIIKIINSANDSAKVDAPAYQLNYRDLDIEQLQNHLINKLNGQKFLLVLDDVWNEDCVE
;
A
#
# COMPACT_ATOMS: atom_id res chain seq x y z
N MET A 1 -52.47 17.83 -0.25
CA MET A 1 -51.02 18.03 -0.04
C MET A 1 -50.28 16.90 -0.74
N THR A 2 -49.88 17.15 -1.98
CA THR A 2 -49.37 16.15 -2.93
C THR A 2 -47.90 15.82 -2.66
N LYS A 3 -47.63 14.56 -2.32
CA LYS A 3 -46.26 14.03 -2.13
C LYS A 3 -45.62 13.87 -3.51
N LYS A 4 -44.76 14.82 -3.90
CA LYS A 4 -44.01 14.75 -5.16
C LYS A 4 -42.91 13.70 -5.06
N ARG A 5 -42.94 12.77 -6.01
CA ARG A 5 -41.94 11.75 -6.32
C ARG A 5 -40.67 12.44 -6.80
N LEU A 6 -39.55 12.26 -6.11
CA LEU A 6 -38.23 12.63 -6.64
C LEU A 6 -37.80 11.54 -7.61
N SER A 7 -38.12 11.76 -8.88
CA SER A 7 -37.50 11.05 -10.01
C SER A 7 -36.05 11.51 -10.13
N GLY A 8 -35.15 10.52 -10.03
CA GLY A 8 -33.79 10.48 -10.55
C GLY A 8 -33.02 11.77 -10.78
N PHE A 9 -31.84 11.86 -10.17
CA PHE A 9 -30.64 12.22 -10.93
C PHE A 9 -29.42 11.54 -10.32
N TRP A 10 -28.60 11.03 -11.22
CA TRP A 10 -27.47 10.12 -11.03
C TRP A 10 -26.21 10.87 -10.63
N PHE A 11 -25.32 10.24 -9.86
CA PHE A 11 -23.87 10.27 -10.09
C PHE A 11 -23.26 9.01 -9.46
N SER A 12 -23.21 7.91 -10.23
CA SER A 12 -22.17 6.91 -9.98
C SER A 12 -20.87 7.54 -10.48
N MET A 13 -20.22 8.33 -9.63
CA MET A 13 -18.83 8.69 -9.84
C MET A 13 -17.99 7.50 -9.39
N THR A 14 -18.04 6.41 -10.16
CA THR A 14 -16.98 5.42 -10.06
C THR A 14 -15.77 6.08 -10.69
N ILE A 15 -14.91 6.67 -9.87
CA ILE A 15 -13.54 6.96 -10.28
C ILE A 15 -12.94 5.60 -10.58
N MET A 16 -12.98 5.19 -11.84
CA MET A 16 -12.24 4.04 -12.33
C MET A 16 -10.78 4.47 -12.34
N ILE A 17 -10.13 4.41 -11.18
CA ILE A 17 -8.68 4.47 -11.12
C ILE A 17 -8.22 3.22 -11.89
N ARG A 18 -7.77 3.39 -13.15
CA ARG A 18 -7.14 2.30 -13.90
C ARG A 18 -5.76 2.04 -13.27
N ILE A 19 -5.75 1.44 -12.08
CA ILE A 19 -4.55 0.88 -11.48
C ILE A 19 -4.35 -0.46 -12.18
N SER A 20 -3.46 -0.52 -13.17
CA SER A 20 -2.94 -1.80 -13.65
C SER A 20 -2.03 -2.38 -12.57
N LEU A 21 -2.64 -3.05 -11.60
CA LEU A 21 -1.96 -3.71 -10.50
C LEU A 21 -1.57 -5.13 -10.93
N SER A 22 -0.30 -5.49 -10.74
CA SER A 22 0.18 -6.87 -10.87
C SER A 22 0.62 -7.38 -9.51
N VAL A 23 0.14 -8.55 -9.12
CA VAL A 23 0.47 -9.20 -7.84
C VAL A 23 1.18 -10.50 -8.13
N ILE A 24 2.36 -10.69 -7.54
CA ILE A 24 3.17 -11.89 -7.69
C ILE A 24 3.34 -12.52 -6.31
N PRO A 25 2.57 -13.57 -5.96
CA PRO A 25 2.74 -14.25 -4.69
C PRO A 25 4.01 -15.11 -4.68
N ILE A 26 4.80 -15.01 -3.62
CA ILE A 26 5.96 -15.89 -3.37
C ILE A 26 5.62 -16.78 -2.17
N VAL A 27 5.14 -17.99 -2.46
CA VAL A 27 4.70 -18.97 -1.45
C VAL A 27 5.65 -20.17 -1.37
N GLY A 28 5.71 -20.80 -0.21
CA GLY A 28 6.53 -22.00 0.01
C GLY A 28 6.82 -22.23 1.47
N LEU A 29 7.39 -23.38 1.80
CA LEU A 29 7.74 -23.76 3.16
C LEU A 29 8.72 -22.77 3.84
N GLY A 30 8.75 -22.81 5.17
CA GLY A 30 9.73 -22.09 5.98
C GLY A 30 11.16 -22.49 5.61
N GLY A 31 12.10 -21.54 5.71
CA GLY A 31 13.53 -21.80 5.43
C GLY A 31 13.93 -21.80 3.95
N LEU A 32 12.98 -21.72 3.01
CA LEU A 32 13.27 -21.69 1.55
C LEU A 32 13.80 -20.35 1.02
N ARG A 33 14.20 -19.42 1.90
CA ARG A 33 14.80 -18.13 1.52
C ARG A 33 13.95 -17.26 0.57
N LYS A 34 12.62 -17.36 0.65
CA LYS A 34 11.66 -16.54 -0.12
C LYS A 34 11.91 -15.05 0.01
N THR A 35 12.05 -14.58 1.25
CA THR A 35 12.42 -13.20 1.58
C THR A 35 13.76 -12.80 0.95
N THR A 36 14.74 -13.70 0.89
CA THR A 36 16.03 -13.44 0.23
C THR A 36 15.86 -13.26 -1.28
N LEU A 37 15.05 -14.09 -1.93
CA LEU A 37 14.73 -13.95 -3.36
C LEU A 37 14.02 -12.61 -3.64
N ALA A 38 13.03 -12.25 -2.82
CA ALA A 38 12.33 -10.97 -2.94
C ALA A 38 13.29 -9.78 -2.74
N LYS A 39 14.20 -9.84 -1.76
CA LYS A 39 15.24 -8.81 -1.53
C LYS A 39 16.19 -8.68 -2.72
N PHE A 40 16.52 -9.80 -3.36
CA PHE A 40 17.37 -9.79 -4.55
C PHE A 40 16.72 -9.03 -5.70
N VAL A 41 15.44 -9.32 -6.00
CA VAL A 41 14.68 -8.58 -7.02
C VAL A 41 14.50 -7.11 -6.63
N PHE A 42 14.11 -6.84 -5.37
CA PHE A 42 13.87 -5.48 -4.91
C PHE A 42 15.08 -4.56 -5.04
N ASN A 43 16.29 -5.10 -4.90
CA ASN A 43 17.54 -4.34 -4.99
C ASN A 43 18.18 -4.37 -6.38
N ASP A 44 17.59 -5.05 -7.35
CA ASP A 44 18.11 -5.10 -8.72
C ASP A 44 18.12 -3.70 -9.37
N LYS A 45 19.19 -3.40 -10.10
CA LYS A 45 19.36 -2.09 -10.74
C LYS A 45 18.24 -1.76 -11.73
N LYS A 46 17.78 -2.74 -12.51
CA LYS A 46 16.69 -2.53 -13.48
C LYS A 46 15.38 -2.21 -12.78
N ILE A 47 15.15 -2.81 -11.62
CA ILE A 47 13.99 -2.53 -10.77
C ILE A 47 14.08 -1.11 -10.20
N ASN A 48 15.27 -0.67 -9.76
CA ASN A 48 15.50 0.70 -9.29
C ASN A 48 15.28 1.75 -10.39
N GLU A 49 15.65 1.43 -11.64
CA GLU A 49 15.47 2.32 -12.79
C GLU A 49 14.01 2.36 -13.26
N TYR A 50 13.28 1.24 -13.14
CA TYR A 50 11.91 1.12 -13.65
C TYR A 50 10.84 1.68 -12.69
N PHE A 51 11.03 1.50 -11.38
CA PHE A 51 10.09 1.94 -10.34
C PHE A 51 10.62 3.17 -9.61
N SER A 52 9.92 4.30 -9.75
CA SER A 52 10.28 5.56 -9.09
C SER A 52 10.12 5.50 -7.58
N SER A 53 9.22 4.64 -7.09
CA SER A 53 9.03 4.39 -5.65
C SER A 53 9.08 2.91 -5.36
N LYS A 54 9.84 2.53 -4.33
CA LYS A 54 9.90 1.16 -3.85
C LYS A 54 9.65 1.15 -2.35
N MET A 55 8.77 0.26 -1.92
CA MET A 55 8.37 0.12 -0.53
C MET A 55 8.54 -1.33 -0.09
N TRP A 56 9.07 -1.52 1.10
CA TRP A 56 9.20 -2.84 1.72
C TRP A 56 8.56 -2.79 3.10
N VAL A 57 7.52 -3.59 3.31
CA VAL A 57 6.80 -3.66 4.57
C VAL A 57 6.85 -5.09 5.08
N SER A 58 7.32 -5.27 6.31
CA SER A 58 7.26 -6.54 7.01
C SER A 58 6.02 -6.59 7.91
N LEU A 59 5.25 -7.67 7.75
CA LEU A 59 3.99 -7.93 8.42
C LEU A 59 4.11 -9.05 9.46
N SER A 60 5.24 -9.10 10.16
CA SER A 60 5.44 -10.07 11.25
C SER A 60 4.48 -9.81 12.41
N GLY A 61 3.79 -10.85 12.88
CA GLY A 61 2.86 -10.80 14.02
C GLY A 61 1.47 -10.25 13.64
N ASN A 62 0.67 -9.90 14.65
CA ASN A 62 -0.67 -9.37 14.43
C ASN A 62 -0.59 -7.92 13.97
N PHE A 63 -1.26 -7.60 12.86
CA PHE A 63 -1.34 -6.25 12.33
C PHE A 63 -2.79 -5.94 11.96
N ASP A 64 -3.22 -4.71 12.22
CA ASP A 64 -4.46 -4.19 11.66
C ASP A 64 -4.21 -3.43 10.35
N MET A 65 -5.28 -3.15 9.61
CA MET A 65 -5.18 -2.43 8.34
C MET A 65 -4.53 -1.04 8.50
N LYS A 66 -4.72 -0.40 9.65
CA LYS A 66 -4.21 0.95 9.94
C LYS A 66 -2.68 0.91 10.06
N GLU A 67 -2.15 -0.03 10.83
CA GLU A 67 -0.72 -0.32 10.97
C GLU A 67 -0.07 -0.58 9.62
N VAL A 68 -0.70 -1.38 8.76
CA VAL A 68 -0.18 -1.68 7.42
C VAL A 68 -0.06 -0.42 6.58
N ILE A 69 -1.12 0.39 6.51
CA ILE A 69 -1.11 1.63 5.71
C ILE A 69 -0.03 2.59 6.22
N ILE A 70 0.10 2.75 7.55
CA ILE A 70 1.13 3.59 8.17
C ILE A 70 2.54 3.09 7.78
N LYS A 71 2.80 1.78 7.87
CA LYS A 71 4.08 1.19 7.47
C LYS A 71 4.39 1.44 6.00
N ILE A 72 3.39 1.34 5.11
CA ILE A 72 3.57 1.63 3.68
C ILE A 72 3.92 3.11 3.46
N ILE A 73 3.18 4.05 4.09
CA ILE A 73 3.42 5.48 3.96
C ILE A 73 4.84 5.84 4.44
N ASN A 74 5.27 5.30 5.57
CA ASN A 74 6.61 5.52 6.09
C ASN A 74 7.68 4.99 5.13
N SER A 75 7.50 3.77 4.59
CA SER A 75 8.41 3.22 3.59
C SER A 75 8.47 4.05 2.31
N ALA A 76 7.35 4.66 1.90
CA ALA A 76 7.27 5.56 0.73
C ALA A 76 7.92 6.94 0.99
N ASN A 77 8.03 7.36 2.24
CA ASN A 77 8.71 8.59 2.61
C ASN A 77 10.23 8.39 2.65
N ASP A 78 10.69 7.22 3.12
CA ASP A 78 12.11 6.88 3.13
C ASP A 78 12.72 6.76 1.73
N SER A 79 11.94 6.30 0.74
CA SER A 79 12.38 6.25 -0.66
C SER A 79 12.47 7.62 -1.34
N ALA A 80 11.79 8.63 -0.80
CA ALA A 80 11.61 9.95 -1.41
C ALA A 80 12.52 11.05 -0.84
N LYS A 81 13.55 10.71 -0.03
CA LYS A 81 14.41 11.68 0.66
C LYS A 81 15.17 12.59 -0.33
N VAL A 82 14.55 13.73 -0.62
CA VAL A 82 15.13 14.95 -1.17
C VAL A 82 14.71 16.10 -0.24
N ASP A 83 15.66 16.58 0.55
CA ASP A 83 15.80 17.94 1.12
C ASP A 83 14.66 18.64 1.89
N ALA A 84 13.51 18.00 2.15
CA ALA A 84 12.44 18.62 2.94
C ALA A 84 12.59 18.34 4.44
N PRO A 85 12.37 19.33 5.33
CA PRO A 85 12.30 19.09 6.77
C PRO A 85 11.15 18.11 7.03
N ALA A 86 11.47 16.99 7.69
CA ALA A 86 10.49 15.97 8.04
C ALA A 86 9.53 16.52 9.10
N TYR A 87 8.44 17.16 8.66
CA TYR A 87 7.26 17.31 9.50
C TYR A 87 6.75 15.89 9.76
N GLN A 88 7.08 15.34 10.93
CA GLN A 88 6.60 14.04 11.36
C GLN A 88 5.12 14.19 11.73
N LEU A 89 4.26 14.09 10.71
CA LEU A 89 2.85 13.80 10.91
C LEU A 89 2.74 12.51 11.73
N ASN A 90 2.12 12.58 12.90
CA ASN A 90 1.80 11.39 13.66
C ASN A 90 0.64 10.66 12.98
N TYR A 91 0.96 9.78 12.03
CA TYR A 91 -0.04 9.00 11.29
C TYR A 91 -0.94 8.13 12.18
N ARG A 92 -0.57 7.91 13.45
CA ARG A 92 -1.41 7.17 14.41
C ARG A 92 -2.66 7.93 14.83
N ASP A 93 -2.65 9.26 14.73
CA ASP A 93 -3.80 10.10 15.11
C ASP A 93 -4.85 10.19 13.99
N LEU A 94 -4.48 9.80 12.76
CA LEU A 94 -5.37 9.82 11.60
C LEU A 94 -6.32 8.63 11.61
N ASP A 95 -7.53 8.84 11.09
CA ASP A 95 -8.43 7.74 10.78
C ASP A 95 -7.98 6.97 9.52
N ILE A 96 -8.65 5.85 9.22
CA ILE A 96 -8.27 4.99 8.10
C ILE A 96 -8.50 5.65 6.74
N GLU A 97 -9.51 6.51 6.60
CA GLU A 97 -9.83 7.19 5.33
C GLU A 97 -8.77 8.25 5.03
N GLN A 98 -8.35 9.01 6.03
CA GLN A 98 -7.25 9.98 5.95
C GLN A 98 -5.94 9.29 5.57
N LEU A 99 -5.66 8.13 6.15
CA LEU A 99 -4.48 7.32 5.83
C LEU A 99 -4.53 6.79 4.40
N GLN A 100 -5.69 6.27 3.95
CA GLN A 100 -5.87 5.83 2.57
C GLN A 100 -5.69 6.97 1.58
N ASN A 101 -6.28 8.13 1.86
CA ASN A 101 -6.13 9.32 1.01
C ASN A 101 -4.68 9.78 0.93
N HIS A 102 -3.96 9.78 2.06
CA HIS A 102 -2.53 10.07 2.08
C HIS A 102 -1.73 9.10 1.22
N LEU A 103 -2.02 7.80 1.34
CA LEU A 103 -1.34 6.77 0.55
C LEU A 103 -1.65 6.90 -0.95
N ILE A 104 -2.92 7.09 -1.31
CA ILE A 104 -3.35 7.29 -2.70
C ILE A 104 -2.64 8.51 -3.28
N ASN A 105 -2.65 9.64 -2.58
CA ASN A 105 -1.98 10.87 -3.04
C ASN A 105 -0.47 10.67 -3.21
N LYS A 106 0.16 9.88 -2.34
CA LYS A 106 1.59 9.56 -2.43
C LYS A 106 1.93 8.68 -3.64
N LEU A 107 1.06 7.74 -3.99
CA LEU A 107 1.28 6.79 -5.09
C LEU A 107 0.74 7.27 -6.44
N ASN A 108 -0.14 8.28 -6.42
CA ASN A 108 -0.80 8.77 -7.62
C ASN A 108 0.23 9.26 -8.66
N GLY A 109 0.06 8.81 -9.91
CA GLY A 109 0.94 9.18 -11.02
C GLY A 109 2.33 8.54 -11.02
N GLN A 110 2.64 7.64 -10.08
CA GLN A 110 3.96 7.01 -9.95
C GLN A 110 3.93 5.51 -10.25
N LYS A 111 5.00 4.99 -10.85
CA LYS A 111 5.23 3.55 -10.92
C LYS A 111 5.88 3.10 -9.63
N PHE A 112 5.19 2.25 -8.87
CA PHE A 112 5.70 1.78 -7.59
C PHE A 112 5.83 0.26 -7.53
N LEU A 113 6.78 -0.20 -6.73
CA LEU A 113 6.91 -1.59 -6.30
C LEU A 113 6.67 -1.66 -4.80
N LEU A 114 5.69 -2.46 -4.37
CA LEU A 114 5.42 -2.73 -2.96
C LEU A 114 5.69 -4.20 -2.67
N VAL A 115 6.58 -4.46 -1.72
CA VAL A 115 6.81 -5.80 -1.16
C VAL A 115 6.15 -5.88 0.20
N LEU A 116 5.20 -6.79 0.34
CA LEU A 116 4.65 -7.21 1.63
C LEU A 116 5.33 -8.52 2.00
N ASP A 117 6.23 -8.47 2.98
CA ASP A 117 7.02 -9.60 3.45
C ASP A 117 6.42 -10.18 4.73
N ASP A 118 6.56 -11.49 4.88
CA ASP A 118 6.10 -12.22 6.06
C ASP A 118 4.59 -12.07 6.34
N VAL A 119 3.77 -12.18 5.29
CA VAL A 119 2.31 -12.12 5.41
C VAL A 119 1.77 -13.47 5.86
N TRP A 120 1.14 -13.50 7.03
CA TRP A 120 0.48 -14.67 7.59
C TRP A 120 -1.02 -14.40 7.73
N ASN A 121 -1.84 -15.36 7.34
CA ASN A 121 -3.24 -15.34 7.70
C ASN A 121 -3.39 -16.04 9.05
N GLU A 122 -4.15 -15.48 9.97
CA GLU A 122 -4.59 -16.18 11.19
C GLU A 122 -5.68 -17.19 10.83
N ASP A 123 -5.40 -18.10 9.89
CA ASP A 123 -6.26 -19.28 9.73
C ASP A 123 -5.83 -20.29 10.80
N CYS A 124 -6.36 -20.08 12.01
CA CYS A 124 -6.52 -21.18 12.96
C CYS A 124 -7.43 -22.20 12.28
N VAL A 125 -6.83 -23.19 11.62
CA VAL A 125 -7.53 -24.42 11.27
C VAL A 125 -7.81 -25.14 12.59
N GLU A 126 -9.01 -24.97 13.12
CA GLU A 126 -9.64 -25.96 14.01
C GLU A 126 -10.30 -27.05 13.17
#